data_AF-A0A2R6NA13-F1
#
_entry.id   AF-A0A2R6NA13-F1
#
_cell.length_a   1.000
_cell.length_b   1.000
_cell.length_c   1.000
_cell.angle_alpha   90.00
_cell.angle_beta   90.00
_cell.angle_gamma   90.00
#
_symmetry.space_group_name_H-M   'P 1'
#
loop_
_entity.id
_entity.type
_entity.pdbx_description
1 polymer ?
#
loop_
_entity_poly.entity_id
_entity_poly.type
_entity_poly.pdbx_seq_one_letter_code
_entity_poly.pdbx_strand_id
1 'polypeptide(L)' 'MSRSTPHLGHVHLKVRDVERAVAFYTDVFDLEVNDRYGPLAFLTFGDHHHDVA' A
#
# COMPACT_ATOMS: atom_id res chain seq x y z
N MET A 1 20.49 2.50 25.25
CA MET A 1 19.15 2.21 24.68
C MET A 1 18.99 3.09 23.45
N SER A 2 19.01 2.53 22.25
CA SER A 2 18.74 3.31 21.04
C SER A 2 17.24 3.61 20.99
N ARG A 3 16.85 4.88 20.96
CA ARG A 3 15.46 5.26 20.67
C ARG A 3 15.28 5.19 19.16
N SER A 4 14.41 4.29 18.70
CA SER A 4 14.04 4.21 17.29
C SER A 4 13.36 5.52 16.87
N THR A 5 13.86 6.16 15.82
CA THR A 5 13.21 7.30 15.20
C THR A 5 11.86 6.86 14.63
N PRO A 6 10.75 7.58 14.89
CA PRO A 6 9.47 7.27 14.27
C PRO A 6 9.59 7.28 12.75
N HIS A 7 8.94 6.32 12.08
CA HIS A 7 8.85 6.23 10.63
C HIS A 7 7.38 6.19 10.22
N LEU A 8 7.12 6.51 8.95
CA LEU A 8 5.80 6.34 8.34
C LEU A 8 5.49 4.85 8.23
N GLY A 9 4.31 4.44 8.71
CA GLY A 9 3.86 3.04 8.61
C GLY A 9 3.24 2.72 7.25
N HIS A 10 2.18 3.44 6.87
CA HIS A 10 1.47 3.28 5.60
C HIS A 10 0.62 4.52 5.28
N VAL A 11 0.10 4.60 4.05
CA VAL A 11 -0.81 5.67 3.62
C VAL A 11 -2.11 5.10 3.04
N HIS A 12 -3.23 5.77 3.29
CA HIS A 12 -4.53 5.44 2.69
C HIS A 12 -4.94 6.56 1.72
N LEU A 13 -5.23 6.21 0.48
CA LEU A 13 -5.51 7.13 -0.61
C LEU A 13 -6.96 6.99 -1.06
N LYS A 14 -7.71 8.10 -1.00
CA LYS A 14 -9.03 8.16 -1.63
C LYS A 14 -8.88 8.38 -3.13
N VAL A 15 -9.09 7.32 -3.90
CA VAL A 15 -9.01 7.35 -5.36
C VAL A 15 -10.38 7.36 -6.02
N ARG A 16 -10.44 7.77 -7.30
CA ARG A 16 -11.67 7.73 -8.09
C ARG A 16 -11.98 6.33 -8.64
N ASP A 17 -10.94 5.54 -8.89
CA ASP A 17 -11.02 4.19 -9.47
C ASP A 17 -9.90 3.35 -8.84
N VAL A 18 -10.29 2.27 -8.16
CA VAL A 18 -9.40 1.42 -7.36
C VAL A 18 -8.62 0.47 -8.24
N GLU A 19 -9.23 -0.09 -9.29
CA GLU A 19 -8.55 -1.04 -10.17
C GLU A 19 -7.49 -0.33 -11.02
N ARG A 20 -7.77 0.90 -11.47
CA ARG A 20 -6.77 1.73 -12.13
C ARG A 20 -5.62 2.08 -11.17
N ALA A 21 -5.92 2.37 -9.90
CA ALA A 21 -4.87 2.68 -8.92
C ALA A 21 -4.00 1.44 -8.63
N VAL A 22 -4.62 0.27 -8.45
CA VAL A 22 -3.91 -1.00 -8.26
C VAL A 22 -2.96 -1.25 -9.43
N ALA A 23 -3.45 -1.20 -10.67
CA ALA A 23 -2.61 -1.41 -11.86
C ALA A 23 -1.42 -0.43 -11.91
N PHE A 24 -1.64 0.84 -11.56
CA PHE A 24 -0.54 1.80 -11.52
C PHE A 24 0.52 1.44 -10.46
N TYR A 25 0.09 1.09 -9.24
CA TYR A 25 1.02 0.76 -8.16
C TYR A 25 1.71 -0.61 -8.36
N THR A 26 1.05 -1.57 -9.01
CA THR A 26 1.69 -2.84 -9.39
C THR A 26 2.65 -2.66 -10.56
N ASP A 27 2.24 -1.96 -11.63
CA ASP A 27 3.00 -1.97 -12.88
C ASP A 27 4.17 -0.98 -12.86
N VAL A 28 4.04 0.14 -12.14
CA VAL A 28 5.05 1.20 -12.11
C VAL A 28 5.97 1.10 -10.91
N PHE A 29 5.43 0.67 -9.76
CA PHE A 29 6.17 0.61 -8.50
C PHE A 29 6.45 -0.81 -8.03
N ASP A 30 5.97 -1.83 -8.73
CA ASP A 30 6.20 -3.24 -8.38
C ASP A 30 5.67 -3.60 -6.99
N LEU A 31 4.64 -2.90 -6.52
CA LEU A 31 3.94 -3.33 -5.31
C LEU A 31 3.08 -4.55 -5.62
N GLU A 32 2.96 -5.44 -4.66
CA GLU A 32 2.05 -6.58 -4.74
C GLU A 32 0.75 -6.27 -4.01
N VAL A 33 -0.37 -6.80 -4.53
CA VAL A 33 -1.65 -6.76 -3.83
C VAL A 33 -1.61 -7.79 -2.70
N ASN A 34 -1.52 -7.32 -1.46
CA ASN A 34 -1.51 -8.18 -0.28
C ASN A 34 -2.93 -8.60 0.14
N ASP A 35 -3.91 -7.70 0.04
CA ASP A 35 -5.30 -8.00 0.41
C ASP A 35 -6.32 -7.11 -0.34
N ARG A 36 -7.59 -7.53 -0.36
CA ARG A 36 -8.72 -6.79 -0.92
C ARG A 36 -9.96 -6.90 -0.03
N TYR A 37 -10.60 -5.77 0.25
CA TYR A 37 -11.84 -5.73 1.02
C TYR A 37 -12.84 -4.72 0.43
N GLY A 38 -13.93 -5.23 -0.16
CA GLY A 38 -14.91 -4.38 -0.83
C GLY A 38 -14.23 -3.49 -1.89
N PRO A 39 -14.39 -2.16 -1.85
CA PRO A 39 -13.72 -1.24 -2.78
C PRO A 39 -12.29 -0.87 -2.34
N LEU A 40 -11.67 -1.57 -1.37
CA LEU A 40 -10.32 -1.28 -0.89
C LEU A 40 -9.33 -2.32 -1.40
N ALA A 41 -8.12 -1.89 -1.75
CA ALA A 41 -7.00 -2.76 -2.09
C ALA A 41 -5.79 -2.35 -1.25
N PHE A 42 -5.11 -3.32 -0.67
CA PHE A 42 -3.95 -3.12 0.20
C PHE A 42 -2.71 -3.64 -0.53
N LEU A 43 -1.73 -2.77 -0.73
CA LEU A 43 -0.52 -3.05 -1.51
C LEU A 43 0.73 -2.90 -0.64
N THR A 44 1.72 -3.75 -0.90
CA THR A 44 2.96 -3.84 -0.10
C THR A 44 4.19 -3.99 -0.99
N PHE A 45 5.35 -3.57 -0.48
CA PHE A 45 6.66 -3.96 -0.98
C PHE A 45 7.18 -5.28 -0.38
N GLY A 46 6.44 -5.89 0.55
CA GLY A 46 6.66 -7.23 1.09
C GLY A 46 7.00 -7.30 2.58
N ASP A 47 7.62 -6.25 3.15
CA ASP A 47 8.10 -6.28 4.54
C ASP A 47 7.00 -5.95 5.58
N HIS A 48 5.89 -5.33 5.15
CA HIS A 48 4.78 -4.92 6.00
C HIS A 48 3.44 -5.48 5.50
N HIS A 49 2.41 -5.42 6.35
CA HIS A 49 1.05 -5.85 5.95
C HIS A 49 0.49 -5.03 4.77
N HIS A 50 0.79 -3.74 4.69
CA HIS A 50 0.65 -2.91 3.49
C HIS A 50 1.40 -1.60 3.70
N ASP A 51 1.86 -1.02 2.60
CA ASP A 51 2.46 0.31 2.56
C ASP A 51 1.45 1.34 1.99
N VAL A 52 0.54 0.90 1.10
CA VAL A 52 -0.50 1.73 0.46
C VAL A 52 -1.86 1.02 0.56
N ALA A 53 -2.93 1.77 0.84
CA ALA A 53 -4.32 1.32 0.70
C ALA A 53 -5.21 2.36 0.02
#